data_AF-A0AAP3DGD8-F1
#
_entry.id   AF-A0AAP3DGD8-F1
#
_cell.length_a   1.000
_cell.length_b   1.000
_cell.length_c   1.000
_cell.angle_alpha   90.00
_cell.angle_beta   90.00
_cell.angle_gamma   90.00
#
_symmetry.space_group_name_H-M   'P 1'
#
loop_
_entity.id
_entity.type
_entity.pdbx_description
1 polymer ?
#
loop_
_entity_poly.entity_id
_entity_poly.type
_entity_poly.pdbx_seq_one_letter_code
_entity_poly.pdbx_strand_id
1 'polypeptide(L)'
;MNASKLAKKIKRIIDRHIKQKGYEVEAVLQTLTEEQTSSGLSIIDRKQPDPIKETIKIVVTGHSIDEEATALGDNPVQKLEFISIENGTEPPEKRVEEGKVLVYDGKLFNILLASPATLAGELIIKECQARSMP
;
A
#
# COMPACT_ATOMS: atom_id res chain seq x y z
N MET A 1 17.97 -18.76 -22.84
CA MET A 1 17.11 -18.71 -21.63
C MET A 1 16.19 -17.49 -21.75
N ASN A 2 14.87 -17.65 -21.65
CA ASN A 2 13.91 -16.54 -21.77
C ASN A 2 13.80 -15.73 -20.47
N ALA A 3 13.79 -14.40 -20.57
CA ALA A 3 13.63 -13.47 -19.44
C ALA A 3 12.40 -13.82 -18.57
N SER A 4 11.26 -14.13 -19.19
CA SER A 4 10.05 -14.54 -18.47
C SER A 4 10.22 -15.83 -17.64
N LYS A 5 11.04 -16.79 -18.09
CA LYS A 5 11.33 -18.01 -17.29
C LYS A 5 12.23 -17.68 -16.09
N LEU A 6 13.13 -16.72 -16.23
CA LEU A 6 13.98 -16.24 -15.15
C LEU A 6 13.16 -15.45 -14.13
N ALA A 7 12.29 -14.54 -14.58
CA ALA A 7 11.37 -13.77 -13.74
C ALA A 7 10.47 -14.70 -12.90
N LYS A 8 9.86 -15.73 -13.51
CA LYS A 8 9.05 -16.71 -12.77
C LYS A 8 9.86 -17.49 -11.72
N LYS A 9 11.12 -17.83 -12.01
CA LYS A 9 11.99 -18.55 -11.07
C LYS A 9 12.41 -17.64 -9.91
N ILE A 10 12.76 -16.39 -10.20
CA ILE A 10 13.11 -15.38 -9.19
C ILE A 10 11.89 -15.05 -8.32
N LYS A 11 10.72 -14.81 -8.94
CA LYS A 11 9.45 -14.60 -8.24
C LYS A 11 9.17 -15.72 -7.24
N ARG A 12 9.29 -16.99 -7.64
CA ARG A 12 9.12 -18.13 -6.73
C ARG A 12 10.11 -18.16 -5.56
N ILE A 13 11.35 -17.74 -5.77
CA ILE A 13 12.38 -17.70 -4.72
C ILE A 13 12.07 -16.55 -3.75
N ILE A 14 11.72 -15.39 -4.28
CA ILE A 14 11.37 -14.21 -3.50
C ILE A 14 10.08 -14.44 -2.74
N ASP A 15 9.01 -14.93 -3.37
CA ASP A 15 7.76 -15.31 -2.71
C ASP A 15 8.04 -16.24 -1.53
N ARG A 16 8.93 -17.23 -1.71
CA ARG A 16 9.34 -18.13 -0.63
C ARG A 16 10.07 -17.39 0.49
N HIS A 17 11.00 -16.49 0.16
CA HIS A 17 11.81 -15.77 1.13
C HIS A 17 11.02 -14.68 1.88
N ILE A 18 10.11 -14.00 1.19
CA ILE A 18 9.15 -13.04 1.74
C ILE A 18 8.16 -13.76 2.65
N LYS A 19 7.62 -14.92 2.25
CA LYS A 19 6.75 -15.75 3.11
C LYS A 19 7.46 -16.34 4.33
N GLN A 20 8.79 -16.45 4.30
CA GLN A 20 9.55 -16.82 5.48
C GLN A 20 9.68 -15.65 6.48
N LYS A 21 9.47 -14.41 6.05
CA LYS A 21 9.61 -13.19 6.86
C LYS A 21 8.26 -12.52 7.22
N GLY A 22 7.19 -12.85 6.51
CA GLY A 22 5.87 -12.25 6.67
C GLY A 22 4.74 -13.17 6.21
N TYR A 23 3.49 -12.74 6.35
CA TYR A 23 2.31 -13.52 5.97
C TYR A 23 1.48 -12.81 4.88
N GLU A 24 0.93 -13.59 3.94
CA GLU A 24 0.15 -13.09 2.80
C GLU A 24 -1.30 -12.86 3.21
N VAL A 25 -1.83 -11.68 2.91
CA VAL A 25 -3.20 -11.28 3.25
C VAL A 25 -3.84 -10.51 2.11
N GLU A 26 -5.17 -10.57 2.07
CA GLU A 26 -5.98 -9.70 1.21
C GLU A 26 -6.28 -8.41 1.97
N ALA A 27 -6.03 -7.28 1.33
CA ALA A 27 -6.30 -5.94 1.85
C ALA A 27 -7.06 -5.14 0.79
N VAL A 28 -7.73 -4.06 1.21
CA VAL A 28 -8.49 -3.22 0.28
C VAL A 28 -7.71 -1.93 0.05
N LEU A 29 -7.28 -1.70 -1.18
CA LEU A 29 -6.70 -0.43 -1.59
C LEU A 29 -7.83 0.53 -1.99
N GLN A 30 -7.84 1.70 -1.38
CA GLN A 30 -8.75 2.78 -1.71
C GLN A 30 -7.98 3.88 -2.43
N THR A 31 -8.43 4.19 -3.65
CA THR A 31 -7.98 5.37 -4.37
C THR A 31 -8.96 6.49 -4.05
N LEU A 32 -8.48 7.51 -3.34
CA LEU A 32 -9.23 8.74 -3.12
C LEU A 32 -9.37 9.43 -4.49
N THR A 33 -10.56 9.38 -5.08
CA THR A 33 -10.89 10.19 -6.25
C THR A 33 -10.78 11.65 -5.86
N GLU A 34 -9.92 12.40 -6.56
CA GLU A 34 -9.55 13.79 -6.27
C GLU A 34 -10.69 14.61 -5.63
N GLU A 35 -10.57 14.89 -4.33
CA GLU A 35 -11.02 16.17 -3.82
C GLU A 35 -9.84 17.12 -3.90
N GLN A 36 -9.94 18.00 -4.89
CA GLN A 36 -9.48 19.38 -4.88
C GLN A 36 -8.70 19.74 -3.61
N THR A 37 -7.42 20.03 -3.77
CA THR A 37 -6.75 21.06 -2.97
C THR A 37 -7.55 22.37 -3.09
N SER A 38 -8.65 22.48 -2.35
CA SER A 38 -9.43 23.70 -2.18
C SER A 38 -8.74 24.52 -1.10
N SER A 39 -7.63 25.14 -1.51
CA SER A 39 -7.25 26.44 -0.97
C SER A 39 -8.36 27.43 -1.34
N GLY A 40 -9.47 27.37 -0.62
CA GLY A 40 -10.68 28.14 -0.92
C GLY A 40 -11.88 27.62 -0.15
N LEU A 41 -12.29 28.39 0.86
CA LEU A 41 -13.60 28.28 1.51
C LEU A 41 -14.70 28.17 0.45
N SER A 42 -15.20 26.96 0.19
CA SER A 42 -16.32 26.74 -0.73
C SER A 42 -17.25 25.69 -0.13
N ILE A 43 -18.27 26.20 0.55
CA ILE A 43 -19.42 25.43 1.03
C ILE A 43 -20.28 25.11 -0.20
N ILE A 44 -19.95 24.02 -0.89
CA ILE A 44 -20.86 23.43 -1.88
C ILE A 44 -20.99 21.97 -1.50
N ASP A 45 -22.21 21.59 -1.12
CA ASP A 45 -22.64 20.26 -0.71
C ASP A 45 -22.65 19.32 -1.94
N ARG A 46 -21.46 19.10 -2.52
CA ARG A 46 -21.25 18.14 -3.59
C ARG A 46 -21.06 16.80 -2.91
N LYS A 47 -21.96 15.85 -3.18
CA LYS A 47 -21.76 14.44 -2.83
C LYS A 47 -20.33 14.05 -3.21
N GLN A 48 -19.50 13.77 -2.20
CA GLN A 48 -18.17 13.20 -2.41
C GLN A 48 -18.32 11.98 -3.30
N PRO A 49 -17.54 11.87 -4.40
CA PRO A 49 -17.50 10.63 -5.16
C PRO A 49 -17.04 9.50 -4.22
N ASP A 50 -17.72 8.36 -4.27
CA ASP A 50 -17.34 7.20 -3.48
C ASP A 50 -15.91 6.76 -3.87
N PRO A 51 -15.02 6.51 -2.89
CA PRO A 51 -13.65 6.10 -3.20
C PRO A 51 -13.66 4.76 -3.93
N ILE A 52 -12.80 4.63 -4.94
CA ILE A 52 -12.65 3.38 -5.69
C ILE A 52 -11.92 2.38 -4.80
N LYS A 53 -12.53 1.22 -4.56
CA LYS A 53 -12.00 0.16 -3.68
C LYS A 53 -11.62 -1.06 -4.49
N GLU A 54 -10.37 -1.50 -4.36
CA GLU A 54 -9.85 -2.68 -5.02
C GLU A 54 -9.23 -3.64 -4.02
N THR A 55 -9.51 -4.93 -4.17
CA THR A 55 -8.86 -5.96 -3.33
C THR A 55 -7.49 -6.28 -3.91
N ILE A 56 -6.46 -6.14 -3.09
CA ILE A 56 -5.06 -6.42 -3.43
C ILE A 56 -4.48 -7.46 -2.47
N LYS A 57 -3.43 -8.14 -2.93
CA LYS A 57 -2.66 -9.06 -2.10
C LYS A 57 -1.39 -8.38 -1.65
N ILE A 58 -1.15 -8.40 -0.36
CA ILE A 58 0.07 -7.85 0.25
C ILE A 58 0.73 -8.92 1.12
N VAL A 59 2.03 -8.76 1.36
CA VAL A 59 2.72 -9.52 2.39
C VAL A 59 3.08 -8.59 3.52
N VAL A 60 2.48 -8.80 4.69
CA VAL A 60 2.77 -7.99 5.88
C VAL A 60 4.10 -8.46 6.46
N THR A 61 5.06 -7.55 6.57
CA THR A 61 6.42 -7.82 7.04
C THR A 61 6.69 -7.27 8.43
N GLY A 62 5.90 -6.30 8.91
CA GLY A 62 6.10 -5.72 10.23
C GLY A 62 4.95 -4.81 10.68
N HIS A 63 4.80 -4.71 12.00
CA HIS A 63 4.02 -3.67 12.67
C HIS A 63 4.95 -2.92 13.62
N SER A 64 4.92 -1.60 13.54
CA SER A 64 5.72 -0.72 14.39
C SER A 64 4.80 0.34 15.00
N ILE A 65 5.20 0.96 16.09
CA ILE A 65 4.48 2.09 16.69
C ILE A 65 5.40 3.30 16.60
N ASP A 66 4.85 4.46 16.21
CA ASP A 66 5.59 5.71 16.32
C ASP A 66 5.62 6.14 17.79
N GLU A 67 6.77 5.98 18.44
CA GLU A 67 6.96 6.31 19.86
C GLU A 67 7.11 7.82 20.10
N GLU A 68 7.30 8.63 19.05
CA GLU A 68 7.32 10.11 19.12
C GLU A 68 5.91 10.74 19.24
N ALA A 69 4.97 10.04 19.88
CA ALA A 69 3.72 10.65 20.29
C ALA A 69 4.01 11.62 21.45
N THR A 70 4.00 12.93 21.15
CA THR A 70 4.08 14.00 22.15
C THR A 70 3.16 13.71 23.34
N ALA A 71 3.64 13.98 24.56
CA ALA A 71 3.03 13.63 25.85
C ALA A 71 1.65 14.24 26.17
N LEU A 72 0.91 14.71 25.17
CA LEU A 72 -0.43 15.28 25.27
C LEU A 72 -1.44 14.36 24.54
N GLY A 73 -1.63 13.15 25.08
CA GLY A 73 -2.87 12.38 24.89
C GLY A 73 -3.16 11.78 23.50
N ASP A 74 -2.22 11.79 22.55
CA ASP A 74 -2.44 11.20 21.22
C ASP A 74 -2.28 9.68 21.25
N ASN A 75 -3.25 8.98 20.66
CA ASN A 75 -3.22 7.54 20.47
C ASN A 75 -1.93 7.14 19.71
N PRO A 76 -1.27 6.03 20.08
CA PRO A 76 -0.08 5.56 19.40
C PRO A 76 -0.38 5.34 17.91
N VAL A 77 0.35 6.05 17.06
CA VAL A 77 0.21 5.96 15.61
C VAL A 77 0.86 4.65 15.16
N GLN A 78 0.07 3.73 14.61
CA GLN A 78 0.56 2.44 14.12
C GLN A 78 1.18 2.61 12.73
N LYS A 79 2.35 2.03 12.53
CA LYS A 79 3.01 1.89 11.23
C LYS A 79 2.88 0.44 10.76
N LEU A 80 2.55 0.26 9.49
CA LEU A 80 2.44 -1.02 8.82
C LEU A 80 3.51 -1.10 7.72
N GLU A 81 4.34 -2.13 7.78
CA GLU A 81 5.31 -2.46 6.75
C GLU A 81 4.81 -3.66 5.96
N PHE A 82 4.75 -3.53 4.64
CA PHE A 82 4.30 -4.59 3.77
C PHE A 82 4.98 -4.54 2.40
N ILE A 83 4.93 -5.67 1.70
CA ILE A 83 5.40 -5.79 0.32
C ILE A 83 4.21 -5.99 -0.61
N SER A 84 4.16 -5.20 -1.68
CA SER A 84 3.27 -5.41 -2.81
C SER A 84 4.04 -6.01 -3.99
N ILE A 85 3.46 -6.99 -4.67
CA ILE A 85 4.05 -7.63 -5.86
C ILE A 85 3.11 -7.42 -7.03
N GLU A 86 3.53 -6.58 -7.97
CA GLU A 86 2.79 -6.18 -9.16
C GLU A 86 3.50 -6.72 -10.43
N ASN A 87 2.75 -6.98 -11.50
CA ASN A 87 3.28 -7.44 -12.78
C ASN A 87 3.36 -6.31 -13.83
N GLY A 88 3.10 -5.06 -13.43
CA GLY A 88 3.22 -3.85 -14.26
C GLY A 88 2.06 -3.62 -15.23
N THR A 89 1.15 -4.59 -15.38
CA THR A 89 -0.04 -4.51 -16.24
C THR A 89 -1.32 -4.24 -15.43
N GLU A 90 -1.24 -4.14 -14.11
CA GLU A 90 -2.37 -3.82 -13.25
C GLU A 90 -2.94 -2.44 -13.61
N PRO A 91 -4.28 -2.28 -13.54
CA PRO A 91 -4.91 -0.98 -13.74
C PRO A 91 -4.53 -0.03 -12.59
N PRO A 92 -4.52 1.30 -12.81
CA PRO A 92 -4.02 2.27 -11.84
C PRO A 92 -4.62 2.13 -10.44
N GLU A 93 -5.90 1.75 -10.34
CA GLU A 93 -6.65 1.59 -9.10
C GLU A 93 -6.09 0.46 -8.22
N LYS A 94 -5.46 -0.54 -8.84
CA LYS A 94 -4.83 -1.69 -8.16
C LYS A 94 -3.35 -1.49 -7.84
N ARG A 95 -2.73 -0.42 -8.35
CA ARG A 95 -1.31 -0.13 -8.09
C ARG A 95 -1.16 0.51 -6.73
N VAL A 96 -0.26 -0.04 -5.92
CA VAL A 96 0.09 0.51 -4.61
C VAL A 96 0.98 1.73 -4.82
N GLU A 97 0.52 2.89 -4.39
CA GLU A 97 1.16 4.20 -4.59
C GLU A 97 1.02 5.04 -3.33
N GLU A 98 1.92 6.01 -3.17
CA GLU A 98 1.89 6.96 -2.07
C GLU A 98 0.61 7.82 -2.10
N GLY A 99 0.09 8.14 -0.92
CA GLY A 99 -1.15 8.91 -0.77
C GLY A 99 -2.45 8.10 -0.97
N LYS A 100 -2.37 6.83 -1.38
CA LYS A 100 -3.52 5.92 -1.34
C LYS A 100 -3.75 5.40 0.08
N VAL A 101 -4.97 4.93 0.34
CA VAL A 101 -5.36 4.39 1.64
C VAL A 101 -5.48 2.88 1.55
N LEU A 102 -4.77 2.16 2.40
CA LEU A 102 -4.90 0.72 2.57
C LEU A 102 -5.82 0.42 3.76
N VAL A 103 -6.88 -0.35 3.52
CA VAL A 103 -7.69 -0.93 4.60
C VAL A 103 -7.18 -2.32 4.90
N TYR A 104 -6.70 -2.49 6.13
CA TYR A 104 -6.19 -3.76 6.64
C TYR A 104 -6.69 -3.95 8.07
N ASP A 105 -7.24 -5.13 8.35
CA ASP A 105 -7.80 -5.47 9.68
C ASP A 105 -8.82 -4.45 10.21
N GLY A 106 -9.68 -3.93 9.32
CA GLY A 106 -10.69 -2.92 9.65
C GLY A 106 -10.14 -1.51 9.95
N LYS A 107 -8.83 -1.31 9.87
CA LYS A 107 -8.16 -0.02 10.06
C LYS A 107 -7.74 0.59 8.74
N LEU A 108 -7.74 1.91 8.68
CA LEU A 108 -7.28 2.70 7.53
C LEU A 108 -5.81 3.07 7.74
N PHE A 109 -4.98 2.82 6.73
CA PHE A 109 -3.58 3.18 6.72
C PHE A 109 -3.27 4.04 5.50
N ASN A 110 -2.77 5.26 5.69
CA ASN A 110 -2.28 6.08 4.60
C ASN A 110 -0.89 5.60 4.17
N ILE A 111 -0.70 5.33 2.88
CA ILE A 111 0.58 4.85 2.34
C ILE A 111 1.52 6.04 2.21
N LEU A 112 2.61 6.00 2.99
CA LEU A 112 3.61 7.07 3.07
C LEU A 112 4.75 6.88 2.09
N LEU A 113 5.14 5.62 1.86
CA LEU A 113 6.26 5.26 0.99
C LEU A 113 5.87 4.03 0.19
N ALA A 114 6.14 4.04 -1.11
CA ALA A 114 6.03 2.87 -1.97
C ALA A 114 7.27 2.79 -2.87
N SER A 115 8.32 2.11 -2.41
CA SER A 115 9.61 2.06 -3.11
C SER A 115 9.67 0.86 -4.07
N PRO A 116 9.66 1.08 -5.41
CA PRO A 116 9.63 -0.01 -6.38
C PRO A 116 11.04 -0.54 -6.70
N ALA A 117 11.21 -1.85 -6.56
CA ALA A 117 12.31 -2.61 -7.13
C ALA A 117 11.81 -3.35 -8.38
N THR A 118 12.29 -2.92 -9.56
CA THR A 118 11.93 -3.56 -10.83
C THR A 118 12.88 -4.72 -11.14
N LEU A 119 12.31 -5.90 -11.41
CA LEU A 119 13.05 -7.10 -11.81
C LEU A 119 12.70 -7.48 -13.24
N ALA A 120 13.69 -7.43 -14.12
CA ALA A 120 13.60 -7.87 -15.53
C ALA A 120 12.45 -7.24 -16.35
N GLY A 121 11.93 -6.08 -15.93
CA GLY A 121 10.87 -5.34 -16.62
C GLY A 121 9.46 -5.94 -16.54
N GLU A 122 9.28 -7.11 -15.92
CA GLU A 122 7.98 -7.81 -15.82
C GLU A 122 7.42 -7.86 -14.39
N LEU A 123 8.27 -7.69 -13.37
CA LEU A 123 7.86 -7.80 -11.96
C LEU A 123 8.30 -6.54 -11.20
N ILE A 124 7.35 -5.92 -10.53
CA ILE A 124 7.57 -4.74 -9.69
C ILE A 124 7.30 -5.17 -8.25
N ILE A 125 8.34 -5.18 -7.43
CA ILE A 125 8.24 -5.47 -5.99
C ILE A 125 8.32 -4.14 -5.27
N LYS A 126 7.28 -3.76 -4.54
CA LYS A 126 7.25 -2.50 -3.79
C LYS A 126 7.37 -2.79 -2.31
N GLU A 127 8.39 -2.21 -1.68
CA GLU A 127 8.46 -2.13 -0.22
C GLU A 127 7.67 -0.90 0.21
N CYS A 128 6.66 -1.13 1.04
CA CYS A 128 5.67 -0.12 1.40
C CYS A 128 5.64 0.13 2.89
N GLN A 129 5.48 1.40 3.25
CA GLN A 129 5.21 1.84 4.62
C GLN A 129 3.92 2.62 4.65
N ALA A 130 3.02 2.27 5.57
CA ALA A 130 1.77 2.96 5.76
C ALA A 130 1.55 3.30 7.23
N ARG A 131 0.77 4.35 7.49
CA ARG A 131 0.53 4.90 8.82
C ARG A 131 -0.97 4.90 9.11
N SER A 132 -1.37 4.41 10.28
CA SER A 132 -2.78 4.37 10.68
C SER A 132 -3.35 5.78 10.70
N MET A 133 -4.53 5.92 10.11
CA MET A 133 -5.32 7.13 10.21
C MET A 133 -6.09 7.11 11.55
N PRO A 134 -6.24 8.27 12.21
CA PRO A 134 -7.05 8.40 13.43
C PRO A 134 -8.55 8.18 13.17
#